data_AF-A0A1B5Z999-F1
#
_entry.id   AF-A0A1B5Z999-F1
#
_cell.length_a   1.000
_cell.length_b   1.000
_cell.length_c   1.000
_cell.angle_alpha   90.00
_cell.angle_beta   90.00
_cell.angle_gamma   90.00
#
_symmetry.space_group_name_H-M   'P 1'
#
loop_
_entity.id
_entity.type
_entity.pdbx_description
1 polymer ?
#
loop_
_entity_poly.entity_id
_entity_poly.type
_entity_poly.pdbx_seq_one_letter_code
_entity_poly.pdbx_strand_id
1 'polypeptide(L)' 'EDVKDLEDENAALKEEMADKYVDGFAFAVEQMRVVFPDVDPSLLAELDFMKKIEGGKLVPR' A
#
# COMPACT_ATOMS: atom_id res chain seq x y z
N GLU A 1 -7.92 -33.41 -0.73
CA GLU A 1 -6.86 -32.94 -1.63
C GLU A 1 -7.27 -31.59 -2.18
N ASP A 2 -8.37 -31.54 -2.95
CA ASP A 2 -8.90 -30.32 -3.58
C ASP A 2 -9.04 -29.09 -2.67
N VAL A 3 -9.51 -29.24 -1.42
CA VAL A 3 -9.66 -28.10 -0.49
C VAL A 3 -8.31 -27.52 -0.10
N LYS A 4 -7.29 -28.36 0.11
CA LYS A 4 -5.95 -27.92 0.50
C LYS A 4 -5.28 -27.22 -0.68
N ASP A 5 -5.42 -27.77 -1.89
CA ASP A 5 -4.85 -27.15 -3.09
C ASP A 5 -5.48 -25.77 -3.36
N LEU A 6 -6.79 -25.64 -3.13
CA LEU A 6 -7.50 -24.36 -3.19
C LEU A 6 -7.04 -23.37 -2.09
N GLU A 7 -6.76 -23.85 -0.88
CA GLU A 7 -6.23 -23.03 0.21
C GLU A 7 -4.82 -22.51 -0.12
N ASP A 8 -3.96 -23.37 -0.67
CA ASP A 8 -2.59 -23.04 -1.07
C ASP A 8 -2.58 -22.04 -2.25
N GLU A 9 -3.43 -22.23 -3.27
CA GLU A 9 -3.60 -21.27 -4.37
C GLU A 9 -4.12 -19.92 -3.88
N ASN A 10 -5.10 -19.92 -2.98
CA ASN A 10 -5.64 -18.68 -2.41
C ASN A 10 -4.60 -17.92 -1.58
N ALA A 11 -3.73 -18.62 -0.85
CA ALA A 11 -2.63 -18.01 -0.11
C ALA A 11 -1.62 -17.36 -1.07
N ALA A 12 -1.21 -18.06 -2.12
CA ALA A 12 -0.30 -17.52 -3.14
C ALA A 12 -0.89 -16.28 -3.83
N LEU A 13 -2.18 -16.32 -4.20
CA LEU A 13 -2.87 -15.18 -4.80
C LEU A 13 -2.94 -13.98 -3.85
N LYS A 14 -3.14 -14.19 -2.55
CA LYS A 14 -3.14 -13.10 -1.56
C LYS A 14 -1.77 -12.46 -1.41
N GLU A 15 -0.70 -13.26 -1.41
CA GLU A 15 0.67 -12.77 -1.37
C GLU A 15 0.99 -11.94 -2.63
N GLU A 16 0.69 -12.46 -3.82
CA GLU A 16 0.88 -11.73 -5.08
C GLU A 16 0.10 -10.39 -5.11
N MET A 17 -1.13 -10.39 -4.60
CA MET A 17 -1.94 -9.17 -4.53
C MET A 17 -1.42 -8.19 -3.48
N ALA A 18 -0.83 -8.66 -2.38
CA ALA A 18 -0.21 -7.80 -1.39
C ALA A 18 1.01 -7.07 -1.99
N ASP A 19 1.86 -7.77 -2.74
CA ASP A 19 3.01 -7.18 -3.43
C ASP A 19 2.56 -6.11 -4.43
N LYS A 20 1.58 -6.43 -5.28
CA LYS A 20 1.01 -5.47 -6.24
C LYS A 20 0.43 -4.23 -5.57
N TYR A 21 -0.18 -4.38 -4.39
CA TYR A 21 -0.72 -3.26 -3.64
C TYR A 21 0.37 -2.38 -3.05
N VAL A 22 1.45 -2.98 -2.51
CA VAL A 22 2.64 -2.28 -2.01
C VAL A 22 3.30 -1.48 -3.13
N ASP A 23 3.55 -2.12 -4.27
CA ASP A 23 4.16 -1.49 -5.44
C ASP A 23 3.29 -0.36 -5.99
N GLY A 24 1.99 -0.60 -6.11
CA GLY A 24 1.02 0.40 -6.56
C GLY A 24 0.95 1.62 -5.64
N PHE A 25 1.06 1.40 -4.32
CA PHE A 25 1.13 2.49 -3.35
C PHE A 25 2.43 3.29 -3.49
N ALA A 26 3.58 2.62 -3.58
CA ALA A 26 4.87 3.29 -3.77
C ALA A 26 4.86 4.16 -5.04
N PHE A 27 4.33 3.62 -6.14
CA PHE A 27 4.17 4.35 -7.39
C PHE A 27 3.24 5.57 -7.24
N ALA A 28 2.13 5.45 -6.52
CA ALA A 28 1.24 6.58 -6.26
C ALA A 28 1.96 7.71 -5.48
N VAL A 29 2.82 7.37 -4.52
CA VAL A 29 3.64 8.35 -3.79
C VAL A 29 4.64 9.04 -4.73
N GLU A 30 5.24 8.32 -5.68
CA GLU A 30 6.11 8.92 -6.71
C GLU A 30 5.33 9.86 -7.63
N GLN A 31 4.11 9.49 -8.03
CA GLN A 31 3.24 10.39 -8.80
C GLN A 31 2.91 11.68 -8.02
N MET A 32 2.68 11.59 -6.71
CA MET A 32 2.46 12.79 -5.88
C MET A 32 3.67 13.73 -5.88
N ARG A 33 4.90 13.22 -5.87
CA ARG A 33 6.12 14.04 -5.98
C ARG A 33 6.16 14.83 -7.29
N VAL A 34 5.69 14.23 -8.38
CA VAL A 34 5.67 14.88 -9.71
C VAL A 34 4.58 15.94 -9.79
N VAL A 35 3.38 15.64 -9.29
CA VAL A 35 2.22 16.55 -9.39
C VAL A 35 2.29 17.70 -8.38
N PHE A 36 2.95 17.50 -7.23
CA PHE A 36 3.10 18.48 -6.16
C PHE A 36 4.60 18.73 -5.88
N PRO A 37 5.32 19.46 -6.74
CA PRO A 37 6.77 19.62 -6.62
C PRO A 37 7.22 20.36 -5.34
N ASP A 38 6.33 21.18 -4.77
CA ASP A 38 6.61 21.97 -3.56
C ASP A 38 6.29 21.23 -2.25
N VAL A 39 5.79 19.99 -2.32
CA VAL A 39 5.48 19.21 -1.11
C VAL A 39 6.77 18.80 -0.40
N ASP A 40 6.76 18.87 0.93
CA ASP A 40 7.89 18.43 1.74
C ASP A 40 8.13 16.92 1.54
N PRO A 41 9.32 16.50 1.06
CA PRO A 41 9.65 15.10 0.86
C PRO A 41 9.52 14.26 2.14
N SER A 42 9.72 14.87 3.32
CA SER A 42 9.56 14.19 4.61
C SER A 42 8.11 13.81 4.88
N LEU A 43 7.15 14.67 4.54
CA LEU A 43 5.72 14.39 4.68
C LEU A 43 5.27 13.24 3.76
N LEU A 44 5.82 13.18 2.54
CA LEU A 44 5.55 12.07 1.63
C LEU A 44 6.15 10.75 2.12
N ALA A 45 7.28 10.79 2.83
CA ALA A 45 7.90 9.60 3.42
C ALA A 45 7.10 9.04 4.62
N GLU A 46 6.22 9.84 5.24
CA GLU A 46 5.33 9.40 6.31
C GLU A 46 4.09 8.63 5.82
N LEU A 47 3.79 8.72 4.51
CA LEU A 47 2.68 8.03 3.87
C LEU A 47 2.88 6.52 3.99
N ASP A 48 1.87 5.87 4.52
CA ASP A 48 1.89 4.43 4.80
C ASP A 48 0.48 3.88 4.56
N PHE A 49 0.37 2.92 3.64
CA PHE A 49 -0.90 2.33 3.25
C PHE A 49 -1.58 1.55 4.38
N MET A 50 -0.83 1.20 5.43
CA MET A 50 -1.35 0.53 6.62
C MET A 50 -1.95 1.50 7.64
N LYS A 51 -1.77 2.81 7.46
CA LYS A 51 -2.40 3.83 8.32
C LYS A 51 -3.81 4.15 7.84
N LYS A 52 -4.64 4.66 8.75
CA LYS A 52 -5.94 5.27 8.44
C LYS A 52 -5.88 6.77 8.65
N ILE A 53 -6.89 7.48 8.12
CA ILE A 53 -7.03 8.92 8.29
C ILE A 53 -8.08 9.17 9.37
N GLU A 54 -7.68 9.81 10.46
CA GLU A 54 -8.58 10.28 11.53
C GLU A 54 -8.30 11.76 11.81
N GLY A 55 -9.33 12.61 11.71
CA GLY A 55 -9.18 14.05 11.96
C GLY A 55 -8.13 14.75 11.09
N GLY A 56 -7.91 14.26 9.86
CA GLY A 56 -6.89 14.79 8.95
C GLY A 56 -5.45 14.36 9.26
N LYS A 57 -5.26 13.37 10.15
CA LYS A 57 -3.94 12.82 10.51
C LYS A 57 -3.86 11.34 10.16
N LEU A 58 -2.66 10.90 9.79
CA LEU A 58 -2.35 9.49 9.62
C LEU A 58 -2.13 8.86 10.99
N VAL A 59 -2.90 7.81 11.30
CA VAL A 59 -2.80 7.05 12.55
C VAL A 59 -2.73 5.56 12.25
N PRO A 60 -2.14 4.73 13.14
CA PRO A 60 -2.20 3.28 13.02
C PRO A 60 -3.66 2.80 12.92
N ARG A 61 -3.90 1.79 12.08
CA ARG A 61 -5.24 1.19 11.92
C ARG A 61 -5.73 0.53 13.21
#